data_AF-X0J4L8-F1
#
_entry.id   AF-X0J4L8-F1
#
_cell.length_a   1.000
_cell.length_b   1.000
_cell.length_c   1.000
_cell.angle_alpha   90.00
_cell.angle_beta   90.00
_cell.angle_gamma   90.00
#
_symmetry.space_group_name_H-M   'P 1'
#
loop_
_entity.id
_entity.type
_entity.pdbx_description
1 polymer ?
#
loop_
_entity_poly.entity_id
_entity_poly.type
_entity_poly.pdbx_seq_one_letter_code
_entity_poly.pdbx_strand_id
1 'polypeptide(L)'
;MGLLSLATTFLAFGSAASAASLAKRNSNSQKLTPAAQSLFDYSMQVSDSRYDSSYGYVWYQDNGQWSVRFTAWHIPGLLHRAKGDDVKTAVKAIENVLANQLNSDFNSAWYGTFKLSPDEPDPTPNGPLYPPTIYGSYDPNWREFVGTQLIQVVEEFGHLLPAGLESRIEDALEAAAIGGMRRNGSFPLDDNLILGYSNPGIMRALTTGWVGKRKNNKVLINFAKEQGNDLLKLFKRGGQNALSEYNAPNYYGIDIWALAANIAYGPKDAPMTKNSVYILQELWKDIAAHYNPYLGNMVGPYDRAYSRDATTHSQILSMVLWGVYGRGVGGQPPLGEGDLLYDIAQGAALALVMDVIAPTISKDAQAIIKSKGKWKGTRFIKKTIYEELDSNNPRHVTSWLSAELMIGGQTVNETKNRGNQYVPAIVQWASDPSHKPYPYMGFFSLYPSASTLNAKAEANKLTVSYPNTTQDGTNIFTFALTGIPPSWTLGGKNVVKGLEKLPCLDVNVTAPGLVKQDVVYGATLRDHWIYNISYAVPEGFKGTPSVTLDMTYTC
;
A
#
# COMPACT_ATOMS: atom_id res chain seq x y z
N MET A 1 6.36 66.24 -10.41
CA MET A 1 7.55 65.40 -10.67
C MET A 1 7.63 64.41 -9.51
N GLY A 2 7.02 63.22 -9.53
CA GLY A 2 6.85 62.28 -10.61
C GLY A 2 7.88 61.18 -10.44
N LEU A 3 7.56 60.14 -9.66
CA LEU A 3 8.25 58.84 -9.68
C LEU A 3 7.29 57.77 -9.16
N LEU A 4 7.03 56.83 -10.07
CA LEU A 4 5.95 55.85 -10.05
C LEU A 4 6.29 54.63 -9.20
N SER A 5 5.25 54.12 -8.56
CA SER A 5 5.09 52.73 -8.11
C SER A 5 5.28 51.76 -9.29
N LEU A 6 6.20 50.78 -9.16
CA LEU A 6 6.25 49.60 -10.02
C LEU A 6 5.75 48.38 -9.24
N ALA A 7 4.52 48.00 -9.56
CA ALA A 7 3.95 46.70 -9.27
C ALA A 7 4.77 45.61 -9.97
N THR A 8 5.22 44.61 -9.23
CA THR A 8 5.89 43.43 -9.79
C THR A 8 4.84 42.37 -10.08
N THR A 9 4.50 42.25 -11.36
CA THR A 9 3.60 41.21 -11.90
C THR A 9 4.29 39.85 -11.84
N PHE A 10 3.77 38.94 -11.00
CA PHE A 10 4.15 37.52 -11.07
C PHE A 10 3.56 36.92 -12.35
N LEU A 11 4.43 36.71 -13.35
CA LEU A 11 4.14 35.89 -14.52
C LEU A 11 4.03 34.43 -14.08
N ALA A 12 2.80 33.94 -14.01
CA ALA A 12 2.50 32.52 -13.92
C ALA A 12 2.93 31.86 -15.25
N PHE A 13 4.07 31.16 -15.24
CA PHE A 13 4.40 30.21 -16.29
C PHE A 13 3.47 29.01 -16.15
N GLY A 14 2.37 29.05 -16.89
CA GLY A 14 1.50 27.91 -17.11
C GLY A 14 2.27 26.82 -17.87
N SER A 15 2.56 25.71 -17.19
CA SER A 15 3.01 24.46 -17.80
C SER A 15 1.83 23.78 -18.50
N ALA A 16 1.44 24.32 -19.65
CA ALA A 16 0.60 23.61 -20.61
C ALA A 16 1.49 22.64 -21.40
N ALA A 17 1.74 21.45 -20.86
CA ALA A 17 2.33 20.35 -21.62
C ALA A 17 1.69 19.00 -21.22
N SER A 18 1.18 18.32 -22.24
CA SER A 18 0.61 16.95 -22.25
C SER A 18 -0.74 16.71 -21.54
N ALA A 19 -1.78 17.40 -21.98
CA ALA A 19 -3.12 16.81 -22.07
C ALA A 19 -3.30 16.20 -23.48
N ALA A 20 -2.43 15.24 -23.84
CA ALA A 20 -2.51 14.53 -25.11
C ALA A 20 -3.46 13.33 -24.95
N SER A 21 -4.62 13.43 -25.60
CA SER A 21 -5.54 12.34 -25.99
C SER A 21 -5.55 11.08 -25.11
N LEU A 22 -6.32 11.09 -24.02
CA LEU A 22 -6.96 9.86 -23.52
C LEU A 22 -8.07 9.51 -24.51
N ALA A 23 -7.67 8.92 -25.65
CA ALA A 23 -8.58 8.32 -26.60
C ALA A 23 -9.42 7.26 -25.87
N LYS A 24 -10.70 7.14 -26.25
CA LYS A 24 -11.61 6.09 -25.82
C LYS A 24 -10.87 4.76 -25.90
N ARG A 25 -10.71 4.03 -24.78
CA ARG A 25 -10.26 2.63 -24.81
C ARG A 25 -11.33 1.87 -25.61
N ASN A 26 -11.08 1.69 -26.91
CA ASN A 26 -11.93 0.86 -27.75
C ASN A 26 -11.68 -0.59 -27.36
N SER A 27 -12.77 -1.30 -27.04
CA SER A 27 -12.83 -2.65 -26.47
C SER A 27 -12.32 -3.79 -27.37
N ASN A 28 -11.46 -3.51 -28.34
CA ASN A 28 -10.85 -4.53 -29.19
C ASN A 28 -9.43 -4.83 -28.69
N SER A 29 -9.30 -5.99 -28.02
CA SER A 29 -8.06 -6.66 -27.59
C SER A 29 -6.86 -5.71 -27.40
N GLN A 30 -6.85 -4.98 -26.29
CA GLN A 30 -5.71 -4.13 -25.96
C GLN A 30 -4.44 -5.00 -25.90
N LYS A 31 -3.54 -4.83 -26.89
CA LYS A 31 -2.29 -5.57 -26.91
C LYS A 31 -1.42 -5.09 -25.76
N LEU A 32 -1.22 -5.95 -24.76
CA LEU A 32 -0.35 -5.66 -23.62
C LEU A 32 1.10 -5.49 -24.10
N THR A 33 1.85 -4.62 -23.42
CA THR A 33 3.31 -4.59 -23.60
C THR A 33 3.90 -5.93 -23.15
N PRO A 34 5.10 -6.33 -23.62
CA PRO A 34 5.72 -7.58 -23.17
C PRO A 34 5.86 -7.67 -21.63
N ALA A 35 6.14 -6.54 -20.98
CA ALA A 35 6.21 -6.44 -19.53
C ALA A 35 4.85 -6.72 -18.86
N ALA A 36 3.80 -6.02 -19.28
CA ALA A 36 2.44 -6.20 -18.77
C ALA A 36 1.91 -7.61 -19.07
N GLN A 37 2.19 -8.15 -20.27
CA GLN A 37 1.83 -9.52 -20.65
C GLN A 37 2.50 -10.54 -19.73
N SER A 38 3.78 -10.36 -19.39
CA SER A 38 4.48 -11.29 -18.50
C SER A 38 3.92 -11.30 -17.07
N LEU A 39 3.50 -10.14 -16.54
CA LEU A 39 2.78 -10.04 -15.27
C LEU A 39 1.42 -10.73 -15.37
N PHE A 40 0.67 -10.43 -16.44
CA PHE A 40 -0.63 -11.03 -16.71
C PHE A 40 -0.56 -12.55 -16.76
N ASP A 41 0.38 -13.11 -17.53
CA ASP A 41 0.51 -14.55 -17.74
C ASP A 41 0.81 -15.28 -16.43
N TYR A 42 1.74 -14.78 -15.62
CA TYR A 42 2.05 -15.39 -14.33
C TYR A 42 0.88 -15.26 -13.34
N SER A 43 0.21 -14.11 -13.31
CA SER A 43 -0.97 -13.91 -12.46
C SER A 43 -2.12 -14.85 -12.84
N MET A 44 -2.37 -15.00 -14.14
CA MET A 44 -3.36 -15.95 -14.65
C MET A 44 -2.98 -17.39 -14.34
N GLN A 45 -1.72 -17.78 -14.53
CA GLN A 45 -1.24 -19.11 -14.17
C GLN A 45 -1.51 -19.44 -12.70
N VAL A 46 -1.23 -18.50 -11.80
CA VAL A 46 -1.44 -18.66 -10.36
C VAL A 46 -2.93 -18.80 -10.04
N SER A 47 -3.78 -17.91 -10.56
CA SER A 47 -5.22 -17.95 -10.31
C SER A 47 -5.90 -19.17 -10.95
N ASP A 48 -5.54 -19.55 -12.18
CA ASP A 48 -6.05 -20.74 -12.87
C ASP A 48 -5.73 -22.02 -12.08
N SER A 49 -4.50 -22.11 -11.54
CA SER A 49 -4.07 -23.29 -10.74
C SER A 49 -4.87 -23.47 -9.45
N ARG A 50 -5.58 -22.42 -9.03
CA ARG A 50 -6.40 -22.36 -7.83
C ARG A 50 -7.89 -22.26 -8.15
N TYR A 51 -8.29 -22.21 -9.41
CA TYR A 51 -9.69 -22.04 -9.74
C TYR A 51 -10.45 -23.35 -9.56
N ASP A 52 -11.37 -23.36 -8.60
CA ASP A 52 -12.32 -24.45 -8.41
C ASP A 52 -13.49 -24.27 -9.37
N SER A 53 -13.45 -25.00 -10.49
CA SER A 53 -14.48 -24.91 -11.53
C SER A 53 -15.84 -25.46 -11.12
N SER A 54 -15.90 -26.33 -10.11
CA SER A 54 -17.15 -26.91 -9.60
C SER A 54 -17.99 -25.83 -8.94
N TYR A 55 -17.38 -25.10 -8.00
CA TYR A 55 -18.04 -23.99 -7.31
C TYR A 55 -17.97 -22.67 -8.07
N GLY A 56 -16.94 -22.47 -8.90
CA GLY A 56 -16.72 -21.26 -9.67
C GLY A 56 -16.04 -20.14 -8.87
N TYR A 57 -15.06 -20.48 -8.04
CA TYR A 57 -14.29 -19.55 -7.20
C TYR A 57 -12.81 -19.86 -7.22
N VAL A 58 -11.98 -18.86 -6.93
CA VAL A 58 -10.57 -19.06 -6.61
C VAL A 58 -10.45 -19.67 -5.21
N TRP A 59 -9.81 -20.83 -5.13
CA TRP A 59 -9.48 -21.55 -3.90
C TRP A 59 -8.24 -20.93 -3.24
N TYR A 60 -8.46 -20.23 -2.12
CA TYR A 60 -7.40 -19.57 -1.37
C TYR A 60 -7.84 -19.34 0.07
N GLN A 61 -6.96 -19.60 1.04
CA GLN A 61 -7.18 -19.39 2.47
C GLN A 61 -7.17 -17.89 2.83
N ASP A 62 -8.17 -17.14 2.36
CA ASP A 62 -8.35 -15.69 2.54
C ASP A 62 -9.65 -15.43 3.32
N ASN A 63 -9.64 -15.75 4.62
CA ASN A 63 -10.80 -15.77 5.53
C ASN A 63 -11.84 -16.89 5.27
N GLY A 64 -11.44 -17.90 4.52
CA GLY A 64 -12.23 -19.11 4.26
C GLY A 64 -11.55 -19.94 3.18
N GLN A 65 -12.18 -21.03 2.75
CA GLN A 65 -11.55 -21.93 1.79
C GLN A 65 -11.50 -21.31 0.39
N TRP A 66 -12.53 -20.57 -0.02
CA TRP A 66 -12.58 -19.84 -1.30
C TRP A 66 -12.61 -18.33 -1.07
N SER A 67 -12.09 -17.53 -2.00
CA SER A 67 -12.06 -16.07 -1.86
C SER A 67 -12.99 -15.38 -2.85
N VAL A 68 -13.98 -14.64 -2.36
CA VAL A 68 -14.86 -13.82 -3.23
C VAL A 68 -14.05 -12.70 -3.89
N ARG A 69 -13.14 -12.05 -3.14
CA ARG A 69 -12.28 -10.97 -3.64
C ARG A 69 -11.31 -11.44 -4.72
N PHE A 70 -10.58 -12.54 -4.49
CA PHE A 70 -9.64 -13.04 -5.51
C PHE A 70 -10.37 -13.60 -6.73
N THR A 71 -11.58 -14.13 -6.55
CA THR A 71 -12.45 -14.46 -7.68
C THR A 71 -12.79 -13.21 -8.50
N ALA A 72 -13.18 -12.11 -7.85
CA ALA A 72 -13.44 -10.83 -8.52
C ALA A 72 -12.22 -10.31 -9.29
N TRP A 73 -11.01 -10.49 -8.75
CA TRP A 73 -9.75 -10.07 -9.37
C TRP A 73 -9.30 -10.95 -10.55
N HIS A 74 -9.74 -12.20 -10.58
CA HIS A 74 -9.45 -13.12 -11.67
C HIS A 74 -10.31 -12.88 -12.92
N ILE A 75 -11.56 -12.42 -12.73
CA ILE A 75 -12.55 -12.22 -13.82
C ILE A 75 -12.04 -11.35 -14.98
N PRO A 76 -11.43 -10.16 -14.76
CA PRO A 76 -10.88 -9.37 -15.86
C PRO A 76 -9.85 -10.13 -16.70
N GLY A 77 -9.07 -11.00 -16.06
CA GLY A 77 -8.07 -11.82 -16.75
C GLY A 77 -8.69 -12.88 -17.65
N LEU A 78 -9.73 -13.57 -17.18
CA LEU A 78 -10.51 -14.51 -18.00
C LEU A 78 -11.14 -13.81 -19.21
N LEU A 79 -11.77 -12.66 -19.00
CA LEU A 79 -12.43 -11.89 -20.06
C LEU A 79 -11.43 -11.29 -21.06
N HIS A 80 -10.25 -10.86 -20.60
CA HIS A 80 -9.18 -10.42 -21.49
C HIS A 80 -8.63 -11.57 -22.35
N ARG A 81 -8.40 -12.74 -21.73
CA ARG A 81 -7.84 -13.91 -22.42
C ARG A 81 -8.84 -14.48 -23.42
N ALA A 82 -10.12 -14.57 -23.05
CA ALA A 82 -11.26 -14.98 -23.89
C ALA A 82 -11.00 -16.22 -24.76
N LYS A 83 -10.33 -17.24 -24.22
CA LYS A 83 -10.05 -18.50 -24.92
C LYS A 83 -10.85 -19.65 -24.33
N GLY A 84 -11.33 -20.55 -25.18
CA GLY A 84 -12.11 -21.71 -24.75
C GLY A 84 -13.32 -21.30 -23.90
N ASP A 85 -13.42 -21.85 -22.69
CA ASP A 85 -14.50 -21.58 -21.73
C ASP A 85 -14.26 -20.35 -20.83
N ASP A 86 -13.22 -19.54 -21.08
CA ASP A 86 -12.88 -18.38 -20.22
C ASP A 86 -14.08 -17.43 -20.03
N VAL A 87 -14.78 -17.05 -21.10
CA VAL A 87 -15.94 -16.12 -21.02
C VAL A 87 -17.07 -16.75 -20.21
N LYS A 88 -17.37 -18.03 -20.44
CA LYS A 88 -18.39 -18.77 -19.68
C LYS A 88 -18.02 -18.88 -18.19
N THR A 89 -16.74 -19.12 -17.92
CA THR A 89 -16.18 -19.21 -16.57
C THR A 89 -16.25 -17.86 -15.86
N ALA A 90 -15.89 -16.78 -16.56
CA ALA A 90 -15.99 -15.42 -16.06
C ALA A 90 -17.44 -15.05 -15.73
N VAL A 91 -18.40 -15.36 -16.62
CA VAL A 91 -19.83 -15.12 -16.36
C VAL A 91 -20.28 -15.86 -15.09
N LYS A 92 -19.97 -17.17 -14.96
CA LYS A 92 -20.27 -17.93 -13.73
C LYS A 92 -19.65 -17.28 -12.49
N ALA A 93 -18.40 -16.85 -12.56
CA ALA A 93 -17.71 -16.20 -11.47
C ALA A 93 -18.34 -14.84 -11.09
N ILE A 94 -18.78 -14.03 -12.07
CA ILE A 94 -19.50 -12.77 -11.80
C ILE A 94 -20.80 -13.07 -11.05
N GLU A 95 -21.61 -14.00 -11.55
CA GLU A 95 -22.88 -14.41 -10.91
C GLU A 95 -22.67 -14.80 -9.44
N ASN A 96 -21.65 -15.62 -9.21
CA ASN A 96 -21.22 -16.08 -7.90
C ASN A 96 -20.79 -14.94 -6.98
N VAL A 97 -19.99 -13.99 -7.47
CA VAL A 97 -19.57 -12.81 -6.71
C VAL A 97 -20.78 -11.95 -6.34
N LEU A 98 -21.70 -11.70 -7.27
CA LEU A 98 -22.92 -10.92 -7.03
C LEU A 98 -23.84 -11.62 -6.00
N ALA A 99 -23.96 -12.94 -6.05
CA ALA A 99 -24.74 -13.72 -5.10
C ALA A 99 -24.20 -13.66 -3.65
N ASN A 100 -22.94 -13.24 -3.47
CA ASN A 100 -22.30 -13.07 -2.16
C ASN A 100 -22.43 -11.66 -1.59
N GLN A 101 -23.17 -10.76 -2.26
CA GLN A 101 -23.37 -9.42 -1.74
C GLN A 101 -24.33 -9.44 -0.53
N LEU A 102 -23.88 -8.86 0.58
CA LEU A 102 -24.65 -8.71 1.80
C LEU A 102 -25.52 -7.44 1.72
N ASN A 103 -26.72 -7.55 1.14
CA ASN A 103 -27.61 -6.41 0.87
C ASN A 103 -29.06 -6.62 1.36
N SER A 104 -29.31 -7.66 2.16
CA SER A 104 -30.65 -8.00 2.68
C SER A 104 -31.11 -7.09 3.84
N ASP A 105 -30.18 -6.64 4.69
CA ASP A 105 -30.45 -5.68 5.77
C ASP A 105 -29.87 -4.30 5.42
N PHE A 106 -30.76 -3.40 4.99
CA PHE A 106 -30.40 -2.04 4.62
C PHE A 106 -29.71 -1.26 5.74
N ASN A 107 -29.99 -1.52 7.01
CA ASN A 107 -29.45 -0.75 8.13
C ASN A 107 -28.17 -1.36 8.73
N SER A 108 -27.78 -2.55 8.26
CA SER A 108 -26.59 -3.23 8.74
C SER A 108 -25.30 -2.45 8.46
N ALA A 109 -24.31 -2.68 9.33
CA ALA A 109 -22.95 -2.17 9.18
C ALA A 109 -22.24 -2.67 7.91
N TRP A 110 -22.63 -3.85 7.43
CA TRP A 110 -22.03 -4.53 6.28
C TRP A 110 -22.83 -4.36 4.99
N TYR A 111 -23.91 -3.56 4.98
CA TYR A 111 -24.76 -3.38 3.80
C TYR A 111 -23.93 -3.04 2.54
N GLY A 112 -24.19 -3.81 1.48
CA GLY A 112 -23.56 -3.66 0.17
C GLY A 112 -22.15 -4.24 0.06
N THR A 113 -21.53 -4.70 1.16
CA THR A 113 -20.26 -5.46 1.09
C THR A 113 -20.47 -6.87 0.61
N PHE A 114 -19.38 -7.60 0.43
CA PHE A 114 -19.38 -8.98 -0.02
C PHE A 114 -18.91 -9.87 1.12
N LYS A 115 -19.43 -11.10 1.15
CA LYS A 115 -18.85 -12.15 1.98
C LYS A 115 -17.35 -12.32 1.71
N LEU A 116 -16.60 -12.70 2.73
CA LEU A 116 -15.18 -12.99 2.60
C LEU A 116 -14.99 -14.31 1.85
N SER A 117 -15.76 -15.31 2.25
CA SER A 117 -15.83 -16.63 1.63
C SER A 117 -17.27 -17.03 1.31
N PRO A 118 -17.55 -17.73 0.20
CA PRO A 118 -18.91 -18.09 -0.16
C PRO A 118 -19.60 -19.08 0.80
N ASP A 119 -18.82 -19.86 1.55
CA ASP A 119 -19.30 -20.83 2.53
C ASP A 119 -19.41 -20.25 3.95
N GLU A 120 -19.10 -18.97 4.15
CA GLU A 120 -19.29 -18.32 5.45
C GLU A 120 -20.77 -17.97 5.71
N PRO A 121 -21.24 -18.01 6.97
CA PRO A 121 -22.57 -17.52 7.32
C PRO A 121 -22.66 -15.99 7.16
N ASP A 122 -23.85 -15.47 6.90
CA ASP A 122 -24.10 -14.03 7.02
C ASP A 122 -23.88 -13.58 8.48
N PRO A 123 -23.48 -12.32 8.75
CA PRO A 123 -23.38 -11.82 10.11
C PRO A 123 -24.70 -11.98 10.89
N THR A 124 -24.62 -12.46 12.14
CA THR A 124 -25.77 -12.74 13.01
C THR A 124 -25.79 -11.82 14.25
N PRO A 125 -26.33 -10.58 14.18
CA PRO A 125 -26.31 -9.62 15.30
C PRO A 125 -26.87 -10.14 16.63
N ASN A 126 -27.88 -11.00 16.55
CA ASN A 126 -28.63 -11.49 17.71
C ASN A 126 -28.29 -12.94 18.06
N GLY A 127 -27.18 -13.50 17.53
CA GLY A 127 -26.83 -14.90 17.70
C GLY A 127 -25.33 -15.14 17.82
N PRO A 128 -24.91 -16.24 18.48
CA PRO A 128 -23.50 -16.53 18.72
C PRO A 128 -22.77 -17.14 17.51
N LEU A 129 -23.47 -17.49 16.43
CA LEU A 129 -22.88 -18.20 15.29
C LEU A 129 -21.81 -17.36 14.59
N TYR A 130 -22.13 -16.11 14.25
CA TYR A 130 -21.21 -15.23 13.55
C TYR A 130 -21.48 -13.74 13.88
N PRO A 131 -21.19 -13.29 15.12
CA PRO A 131 -21.46 -11.92 15.56
C PRO A 131 -20.74 -10.86 14.69
N PRO A 132 -21.40 -9.74 14.34
CA PRO A 132 -20.80 -8.67 13.53
C PRO A 132 -19.51 -8.11 14.11
N THR A 133 -18.40 -8.30 13.40
CA THR A 133 -17.08 -7.76 13.76
C THR A 133 -16.40 -7.22 12.51
N ILE A 134 -16.03 -5.93 12.51
CA ILE A 134 -15.30 -5.32 11.39
C ILE A 134 -13.95 -6.03 11.21
N TYR A 135 -13.58 -6.35 9.98
CA TYR A 135 -12.39 -7.16 9.62
C TYR A 135 -12.39 -8.60 10.16
N GLY A 136 -13.52 -9.05 10.71
CA GLY A 136 -13.72 -10.41 11.19
C GLY A 136 -14.85 -11.06 10.41
N SER A 137 -16.09 -10.80 10.83
CA SER A 137 -17.28 -11.40 10.22
C SER A 137 -17.76 -10.66 8.96
N TYR A 138 -17.19 -9.50 8.69
CA TYR A 138 -17.34 -8.75 7.44
C TYR A 138 -16.15 -7.81 7.30
N ASP A 139 -15.76 -7.51 6.07
CA ASP A 139 -14.79 -6.47 5.78
C ASP A 139 -15.47 -5.40 4.89
N PRO A 140 -15.66 -4.18 5.40
CA PRO A 140 -16.32 -3.14 4.63
C PRO A 140 -15.47 -2.61 3.46
N ASN A 141 -14.16 -2.86 3.44
CA ASN A 141 -13.29 -2.48 2.32
C ASN A 141 -13.52 -3.36 1.08
N TRP A 142 -14.13 -4.54 1.25
CA TRP A 142 -14.37 -5.46 0.13
C TRP A 142 -15.33 -4.88 -0.90
N ARG A 143 -16.20 -3.93 -0.51
CA ARG A 143 -16.98 -3.12 -1.45
C ARG A 143 -16.10 -2.44 -2.49
N GLU A 144 -15.02 -1.83 -2.05
CA GLU A 144 -14.11 -1.10 -2.92
C GLU A 144 -13.20 -2.06 -3.72
N PHE A 145 -12.66 -3.09 -3.08
CA PHE A 145 -11.79 -4.07 -3.73
C PHE A 145 -12.52 -4.99 -4.72
N VAL A 146 -13.80 -5.32 -4.52
CA VAL A 146 -14.61 -6.06 -5.49
C VAL A 146 -15.24 -5.11 -6.49
N GLY A 147 -15.77 -3.98 -6.01
CA GLY A 147 -16.51 -3.04 -6.83
C GLY A 147 -15.67 -2.40 -7.94
N THR A 148 -14.41 -2.04 -7.66
CA THR A 148 -13.54 -1.47 -8.70
C THR A 148 -13.16 -2.48 -9.78
N GLN A 149 -13.11 -3.77 -9.45
CA GLN A 149 -12.93 -4.84 -10.45
C GLN A 149 -14.19 -5.08 -11.28
N LEU A 150 -15.38 -5.03 -10.68
CA LEU A 150 -16.63 -5.07 -11.43
C LEU A 150 -16.78 -3.88 -12.39
N ILE A 151 -16.29 -2.70 -12.02
CA ILE A 151 -16.21 -1.54 -12.91
C ILE A 151 -15.28 -1.82 -14.10
N GLN A 152 -14.08 -2.37 -13.87
CA GLN A 152 -13.18 -2.78 -14.95
C GLN A 152 -13.86 -3.79 -15.90
N VAL A 153 -14.59 -4.76 -15.34
CA VAL A 153 -15.34 -5.76 -16.12
C VAL A 153 -16.35 -5.09 -17.07
N VAL A 154 -17.17 -4.16 -16.58
CA VAL A 154 -18.16 -3.48 -17.40
C VAL A 154 -17.49 -2.61 -18.47
N GLU A 155 -16.51 -1.79 -18.07
CA GLU A 155 -15.89 -0.81 -18.96
C GLU A 155 -15.04 -1.44 -20.06
N GLU A 156 -14.37 -2.57 -19.79
CA GLU A 156 -13.52 -3.23 -20.80
C GLU A 156 -14.24 -4.35 -21.55
N PHE A 157 -15.13 -5.08 -20.87
CA PHE A 157 -15.63 -6.37 -21.33
C PHE A 157 -17.16 -6.47 -21.35
N GLY A 158 -17.89 -5.37 -21.16
CA GLY A 158 -19.37 -5.37 -21.19
C GLY A 158 -19.96 -6.04 -22.44
N HIS A 159 -19.29 -5.90 -23.59
CA HIS A 159 -19.67 -6.53 -24.86
C HIS A 159 -19.59 -8.07 -24.88
N LEU A 160 -18.89 -8.69 -23.93
CA LEU A 160 -18.81 -10.16 -23.76
C LEU A 160 -19.84 -10.69 -22.76
N LEU A 161 -20.51 -9.80 -22.01
CA LEU A 161 -21.44 -10.20 -20.97
C LEU A 161 -22.83 -10.53 -21.56
N PRO A 162 -23.54 -11.53 -21.02
CA PRO A 162 -24.90 -11.81 -21.41
C PRO A 162 -25.83 -10.63 -21.06
N ALA A 163 -26.93 -10.53 -21.80
CA ALA A 163 -27.93 -9.49 -21.59
C ALA A 163 -28.42 -9.46 -20.12
N GLY A 164 -28.48 -8.26 -19.54
CA GLY A 164 -28.93 -8.03 -18.17
C GLY A 164 -27.88 -8.22 -17.08
N LEU A 165 -26.74 -8.88 -17.35
CA LEU A 165 -25.68 -9.02 -16.33
C LEU A 165 -25.05 -7.68 -15.96
N GLU A 166 -24.81 -6.80 -16.94
CA GLU A 166 -24.30 -5.44 -16.69
C GLU A 166 -25.22 -4.64 -15.74
N SER A 167 -26.54 -4.71 -15.93
CA SER A 167 -27.49 -4.03 -15.03
C SER A 167 -27.40 -4.54 -13.60
N ARG A 168 -27.22 -5.85 -13.39
CA ARG A 168 -27.09 -6.42 -12.04
C ARG A 168 -25.76 -6.10 -11.39
N ILE A 169 -24.69 -5.96 -12.18
CA ILE A 169 -23.43 -5.39 -11.70
C ILE A 169 -23.66 -3.95 -11.23
N GLU A 170 -24.35 -3.12 -12.01
CA GLU A 170 -24.67 -1.75 -11.61
C GLU A 170 -25.51 -1.68 -10.33
N ASP A 171 -26.50 -2.58 -10.17
CA ASP A 171 -27.33 -2.64 -8.96
C ASP A 171 -26.50 -3.01 -7.71
N ALA A 172 -25.58 -3.98 -7.86
CA ALA A 172 -24.65 -4.33 -6.78
C ALA A 172 -23.70 -3.18 -6.46
N LEU A 173 -23.19 -2.46 -7.47
CA LEU A 173 -22.33 -1.29 -7.26
C LEU A 173 -23.10 -0.13 -6.59
N GLU A 174 -24.40 0.02 -6.84
CA GLU A 174 -25.23 1.01 -6.15
C GLU A 174 -25.39 0.65 -4.66
N ALA A 175 -25.66 -0.62 -4.33
CA ALA A 175 -25.68 -1.07 -2.94
C ALA A 175 -24.31 -0.87 -2.25
N ALA A 176 -23.22 -1.20 -2.93
CA ALA A 176 -21.86 -0.97 -2.43
C ALA A 176 -21.56 0.52 -2.20
N ALA A 177 -21.96 1.40 -3.12
CA ALA A 177 -21.81 2.85 -2.97
C ALA A 177 -22.59 3.37 -1.76
N ILE A 178 -23.85 2.96 -1.59
CA ILE A 178 -24.69 3.35 -0.45
C ILE A 178 -24.05 2.90 0.88
N GLY A 179 -23.56 1.66 0.96
CA GLY A 179 -22.84 1.17 2.14
C GLY A 179 -21.54 1.95 2.40
N GLY A 180 -20.78 2.26 1.36
CA GLY A 180 -19.52 3.00 1.46
C GLY A 180 -19.68 4.46 1.88
N MET A 181 -20.77 5.10 1.49
CA MET A 181 -21.10 6.48 1.89
C MET A 181 -21.36 6.63 3.39
N ARG A 182 -21.71 5.55 4.09
CA ARG A 182 -21.97 5.57 5.54
C ARG A 182 -20.70 5.56 6.38
N ARG A 183 -19.57 5.21 5.77
CA ARG A 183 -18.27 5.12 6.46
C ARG A 183 -17.60 6.46 6.58
N ASN A 184 -17.11 6.75 7.77
CA ASN A 184 -16.49 8.04 8.11
C ASN A 184 -15.40 7.92 9.19
N GLY A 185 -14.93 6.71 9.50
CA GLY A 185 -13.98 6.45 10.58
C GLY A 185 -14.60 6.39 11.97
N SER A 186 -15.94 6.41 12.07
CA SER A 186 -16.68 6.23 13.33
C SER A 186 -17.89 5.31 13.21
N PHE A 187 -18.46 5.18 12.01
CA PHE A 187 -19.54 4.24 11.72
C PHE A 187 -19.17 3.32 10.54
N PRO A 188 -19.39 2.00 10.64
CA PRO A 188 -19.86 1.27 11.83
C PRO A 188 -18.87 1.37 13.00
N LEU A 189 -19.25 0.86 14.18
CA LEU A 189 -18.34 0.81 15.33
C LEU A 189 -17.00 0.19 14.90
N ASP A 190 -15.90 0.80 15.34
CA ASP A 190 -14.52 0.46 15.00
C ASP A 190 -14.12 0.68 13.52
N ASP A 191 -14.94 1.41 12.75
CA ASP A 191 -14.54 1.89 11.43
C ASP A 191 -13.30 2.80 11.50
N ASN A 192 -12.49 2.75 10.45
CA ASN A 192 -11.28 3.55 10.30
C ASN A 192 -11.17 4.23 8.93
N LEU A 193 -12.23 4.24 8.11
CA LEU A 193 -12.24 4.94 6.83
C LEU A 193 -12.44 6.45 7.02
N ILE A 194 -11.46 7.03 7.70
CA ILE A 194 -11.19 8.46 7.74
C ILE A 194 -10.75 8.96 6.36
N LEU A 195 -10.69 10.29 6.18
CA LEU A 195 -10.31 10.86 4.88
C LEU A 195 -8.89 10.44 4.46
N GLY A 196 -7.97 10.32 5.42
CA GLY A 196 -6.60 9.88 5.19
C GLY A 196 -6.42 8.42 4.80
N TYR A 197 -7.47 7.59 4.89
CA TYR A 197 -7.34 6.20 4.44
C TYR A 197 -7.37 6.14 2.91
N SER A 198 -6.17 6.12 2.31
CA SER A 198 -5.90 6.39 0.90
C SER A 198 -6.64 5.47 -0.07
N ASN A 199 -6.25 4.20 -0.18
CA ASN A 199 -6.73 3.33 -1.24
C ASN A 199 -8.25 3.11 -1.19
N PRO A 200 -8.89 2.76 -0.05
CA PRO A 200 -10.33 2.56 -0.03
C PRO A 200 -11.05 3.90 -0.22
N GLY A 201 -10.49 5.01 0.26
CA GLY A 201 -11.02 6.35 0.01
C GLY A 201 -11.07 6.68 -1.48
N ILE A 202 -9.99 6.46 -2.22
CA ILE A 202 -9.88 6.72 -3.66
C ILE A 202 -10.76 5.77 -4.47
N MET A 203 -10.82 4.48 -4.09
CA MET A 203 -11.70 3.51 -4.72
C MET A 203 -13.18 3.81 -4.46
N ARG A 204 -13.55 4.27 -3.25
CA ARG A 204 -14.92 4.70 -2.94
C ARG A 204 -15.37 5.86 -3.83
N ALA A 205 -14.49 6.84 -4.06
CA ALA A 205 -14.79 7.95 -4.96
C ALA A 205 -15.05 7.47 -6.41
N LEU A 206 -14.30 6.46 -6.88
CA LEU A 206 -14.54 5.81 -8.17
C LEU A 206 -15.89 5.09 -8.18
N THR A 207 -16.11 4.16 -7.25
CA THR A 207 -17.31 3.32 -7.23
C THR A 207 -18.59 4.15 -7.15
N THR A 208 -18.66 5.08 -6.19
CA THR A 208 -19.82 5.94 -5.99
C THR A 208 -20.05 6.89 -7.18
N GLY A 209 -18.98 7.48 -7.72
CA GLY A 209 -19.08 8.39 -8.86
C GLY A 209 -19.51 7.68 -10.14
N TRP A 210 -18.94 6.50 -10.41
CA TRP A 210 -19.22 5.70 -11.59
C TRP A 210 -20.67 5.25 -11.62
N VAL A 211 -21.15 4.58 -10.56
CA VAL A 211 -22.52 4.07 -10.52
C VAL A 211 -23.54 5.22 -10.44
N GLY A 212 -23.21 6.29 -9.71
CA GLY A 212 -24.01 7.51 -9.68
C GLY A 212 -24.24 8.10 -11.07
N LYS A 213 -23.19 8.14 -11.90
CA LYS A 213 -23.29 8.62 -13.28
C LYS A 213 -24.16 7.71 -14.14
N ARG A 214 -24.01 6.40 -14.02
CA ARG A 214 -24.75 5.41 -14.83
C ARG A 214 -26.24 5.36 -14.49
N LYS A 215 -26.58 5.44 -13.20
CA LYS A 215 -27.97 5.47 -12.71
C LYS A 215 -28.60 6.88 -12.70
N ASN A 216 -27.86 7.91 -13.11
CA ASN A 216 -28.27 9.32 -12.99
C ASN A 216 -28.68 9.70 -11.54
N ASN A 217 -28.01 9.10 -10.54
CA ASN A 217 -28.29 9.31 -9.13
C ASN A 217 -27.47 10.50 -8.59
N LYS A 218 -28.13 11.65 -8.41
CA LYS A 218 -27.50 12.91 -7.98
C LYS A 218 -26.88 12.82 -6.59
N VAL A 219 -27.41 12.00 -5.68
CA VAL A 219 -26.88 11.85 -4.32
C VAL A 219 -25.48 11.23 -4.38
N LEU A 220 -25.33 10.13 -5.12
CA LEU A 220 -24.04 9.47 -5.31
C LEU A 220 -23.04 10.38 -6.04
N ILE A 221 -23.49 11.05 -7.11
CA ILE A 221 -22.64 11.98 -7.86
C ILE A 221 -22.11 13.10 -6.96
N ASN A 222 -22.96 13.70 -6.13
CA ASN A 222 -22.56 14.80 -5.25
C ASN A 222 -21.60 14.33 -4.16
N PHE A 223 -21.86 13.17 -3.53
CA PHE A 223 -20.94 12.58 -2.57
C PHE A 223 -19.56 12.32 -3.18
N ALA A 224 -19.50 11.70 -4.35
CA ALA A 224 -18.23 11.43 -5.04
C ALA A 224 -17.48 12.72 -5.40
N LYS A 225 -18.19 13.80 -5.72
CA LYS A 225 -17.59 15.13 -5.97
C LYS A 225 -16.98 15.72 -4.71
N GLU A 226 -17.71 15.70 -3.60
CA GLU A 226 -17.22 16.18 -2.31
C GLU A 226 -15.99 15.39 -1.87
N GLN A 227 -16.11 14.05 -1.84
CA GLN A 227 -15.02 13.18 -1.44
C GLN A 227 -13.77 13.36 -2.32
N GLY A 228 -13.93 13.42 -3.65
CA GLY A 228 -12.80 13.63 -4.55
C GLY A 228 -12.11 15.00 -4.37
N ASN A 229 -12.87 16.04 -4.03
CA ASN A 229 -12.30 17.35 -3.70
C ASN A 229 -11.53 17.31 -2.38
N ASP A 230 -12.08 16.66 -1.36
CA ASP A 230 -11.46 16.61 -0.04
C ASP A 230 -10.22 15.73 0.00
N LEU A 231 -10.22 14.60 -0.71
CA LEU A 231 -9.02 13.79 -0.92
C LEU A 231 -7.91 14.60 -1.59
N LEU A 232 -8.23 15.40 -2.61
CA LEU A 232 -7.25 16.28 -3.26
C LEU A 232 -6.74 17.38 -2.33
N LYS A 233 -7.62 18.00 -1.54
CA LYS A 233 -7.24 19.02 -0.55
C LYS A 233 -6.30 18.41 0.50
N LEU A 234 -6.61 17.22 1.00
CA LEU A 234 -5.77 16.52 1.98
C LEU A 234 -4.41 16.18 1.38
N PHE A 235 -4.39 15.62 0.17
CA PHE A 235 -3.15 15.29 -0.53
C PHE A 235 -2.23 16.51 -0.69
N LYS A 236 -2.79 17.67 -1.04
CA LYS A 236 -2.05 18.93 -1.23
C LYS A 236 -1.77 19.67 0.07
N ARG A 237 -2.33 19.24 1.21
CA ARG A 237 -2.30 19.99 2.47
C ARG A 237 -0.86 20.31 2.87
N GLY A 238 -0.62 21.56 3.24
CA GLY A 238 0.72 22.04 3.62
C GLY A 238 1.78 21.93 2.52
N GLY A 239 1.38 21.81 1.24
CA GLY A 239 2.29 21.65 0.10
C GLY A 239 2.99 20.29 0.05
N GLN A 240 2.45 19.27 0.71
CA GLN A 240 3.15 18.00 0.93
C GLN A 240 3.03 17.03 -0.24
N ASN A 241 1.93 17.08 -0.99
CA ASN A 241 1.61 16.16 -2.08
C ASN A 241 1.87 14.70 -1.67
N ALA A 242 1.27 14.30 -0.55
CA ALA A 242 1.50 13.01 0.08
C ALA A 242 0.18 12.34 0.43
N LEU A 243 0.09 11.03 0.19
CA LEU A 243 -0.97 10.19 0.72
C LEU A 243 -0.76 9.99 2.22
N SER A 244 -1.85 9.87 2.98
CA SER A 244 -1.75 9.75 4.45
C SER A 244 -1.33 8.36 4.90
N GLU A 245 -1.66 7.27 4.19
CA GLU A 245 -0.99 5.97 4.36
C GLU A 245 0.40 6.06 3.69
N TYR A 246 1.31 6.76 4.35
CA TYR A 246 2.53 7.28 3.76
C TYR A 246 3.65 6.23 3.70
N ASN A 247 4.37 6.26 2.58
CA ASN A 247 5.52 5.42 2.28
C ASN A 247 5.23 3.96 2.62
N ALA A 248 4.14 3.41 2.11
CA ALA A 248 3.72 2.04 2.36
C ALA A 248 3.85 1.24 1.05
N PRO A 249 5.02 0.64 0.72
CA PRO A 249 5.22 0.01 -0.59
C PRO A 249 4.21 -1.10 -0.93
N ASN A 250 3.70 -1.82 0.09
CA ASN A 250 2.59 -2.76 -0.10
C ASN A 250 1.30 -2.04 -0.55
N TYR A 251 0.97 -0.86 -0.03
CA TYR A 251 -0.29 -0.18 -0.34
C TYR A 251 -0.18 0.89 -1.44
N TYR A 252 1.00 1.43 -1.71
CA TYR A 252 1.26 2.27 -2.88
C TYR A 252 0.87 1.55 -4.18
N GLY A 253 1.06 0.22 -4.26
CA GLY A 253 0.57 -0.55 -5.40
C GLY A 253 -0.95 -0.49 -5.57
N ILE A 254 -1.72 -0.53 -4.47
CA ILE A 254 -3.18 -0.39 -4.48
C ILE A 254 -3.61 1.06 -4.73
N ASP A 255 -2.90 2.04 -4.17
CA ASP A 255 -3.15 3.46 -4.46
C ASP A 255 -2.97 3.74 -5.96
N ILE A 256 -1.93 3.15 -6.57
CA ILE A 256 -1.69 3.22 -8.01
C ILE A 256 -2.85 2.56 -8.78
N TRP A 257 -3.33 1.38 -8.37
CA TRP A 257 -4.53 0.76 -8.95
C TRP A 257 -5.73 1.72 -8.87
N ALA A 258 -6.04 2.25 -7.69
CA ALA A 258 -7.20 3.10 -7.46
C ALA A 258 -7.15 4.39 -8.31
N LEU A 259 -5.98 5.01 -8.42
CA LEU A 259 -5.76 6.19 -9.26
C LEU A 259 -5.85 5.85 -10.75
N ALA A 260 -5.23 4.75 -11.20
CA ALA A 260 -5.27 4.31 -12.59
C ALA A 260 -6.70 3.94 -13.01
N ALA A 261 -7.45 3.23 -12.17
CA ALA A 261 -8.84 2.89 -12.39
C ALA A 261 -9.73 4.15 -12.48
N ASN A 262 -9.48 5.18 -11.67
CA ASN A 262 -10.16 6.48 -11.81
C ASN A 262 -9.87 7.11 -13.19
N ILE A 263 -8.61 7.11 -13.65
CA ILE A 263 -8.24 7.67 -14.97
C ILE A 263 -8.92 6.89 -16.11
N ALA A 264 -8.87 5.56 -16.04
CA ALA A 264 -9.39 4.67 -17.05
C ALA A 264 -10.92 4.72 -17.13
N TYR A 265 -11.59 4.55 -15.98
CA TYR A 265 -13.01 4.19 -15.89
C TYR A 265 -13.89 5.27 -15.25
N GLY A 266 -13.31 6.17 -14.45
CA GLY A 266 -14.09 7.14 -13.68
C GLY A 266 -14.84 8.18 -14.54
N PRO A 267 -15.95 8.76 -14.04
CA PRO A 267 -16.64 9.85 -14.73
C PRO A 267 -15.69 11.03 -15.00
N LYS A 268 -15.63 11.49 -16.26
CA LYS A 268 -14.63 12.48 -16.70
C LYS A 268 -14.78 13.86 -16.02
N ASP A 269 -15.97 14.19 -15.52
CA ASP A 269 -16.23 15.44 -14.79
C ASP A 269 -15.96 15.34 -13.29
N ALA A 270 -15.80 14.14 -12.73
CA ALA A 270 -15.56 13.91 -11.31
C ALA A 270 -14.18 14.44 -10.87
N PRO A 271 -14.09 15.13 -9.71
CA PRO A 271 -12.83 15.65 -9.17
C PRO A 271 -11.75 14.59 -9.02
N MET A 272 -12.07 13.39 -8.53
CA MET A 272 -11.06 12.34 -8.35
C MET A 272 -10.44 11.95 -9.70
N THR A 273 -11.26 11.55 -10.68
CA THR A 273 -10.85 11.26 -12.06
C THR A 273 -9.94 12.34 -12.67
N LYS A 274 -10.33 13.61 -12.56
CA LYS A 274 -9.58 14.74 -13.13
C LYS A 274 -8.19 14.90 -12.52
N ASN A 275 -8.05 14.60 -11.23
CA ASN A 275 -6.83 14.87 -10.48
C ASN A 275 -5.97 13.61 -10.27
N SER A 276 -6.46 12.42 -10.60
CA SER A 276 -5.71 11.17 -10.43
C SER A 276 -4.38 11.16 -11.19
N VAL A 277 -4.31 11.74 -12.39
CA VAL A 277 -3.02 11.86 -13.14
C VAL A 277 -2.00 12.66 -12.33
N TYR A 278 -2.43 13.80 -11.77
CA TYR A 278 -1.55 14.66 -10.97
C TYR A 278 -1.09 13.96 -9.68
N ILE A 279 -2.00 13.32 -8.94
CA ILE A 279 -1.65 12.60 -7.72
C ILE A 279 -0.67 11.46 -8.02
N LEU A 280 -0.92 10.70 -9.10
CA LEU A 280 -0.06 9.59 -9.50
C LEU A 280 1.33 10.07 -9.91
N GLN A 281 1.43 11.20 -10.63
CA GLN A 281 2.71 11.83 -10.96
C GLN A 281 3.52 12.24 -9.73
N GLU A 282 2.87 12.85 -8.73
CA GLU A 282 3.52 13.25 -7.48
C GLU A 282 3.91 12.03 -6.63
N LEU A 283 3.07 10.99 -6.59
CA LEU A 283 3.38 9.72 -5.93
C LEU A 283 4.63 9.06 -6.56
N TRP A 284 4.77 9.06 -7.88
CA TRP A 284 5.97 8.53 -8.54
C TRP A 284 7.24 9.31 -8.22
N LYS A 285 7.15 10.64 -8.03
CA LYS A 285 8.28 11.45 -7.55
C LYS A 285 8.68 11.03 -6.14
N ASP A 286 7.70 10.82 -5.27
CA ASP A 286 7.94 10.39 -3.89
C ASP A 286 8.53 8.96 -3.84
N ILE A 287 8.00 8.03 -4.64
CA ILE A 287 8.55 6.67 -4.80
C ILE A 287 10.01 6.73 -5.26
N ALA A 288 10.30 7.50 -6.30
CA ALA A 288 11.67 7.65 -6.80
C ALA A 288 12.60 8.27 -5.76
N ALA A 289 12.13 9.23 -4.95
CA ALA A 289 12.90 9.84 -3.88
C ALA A 289 13.32 8.82 -2.80
N HIS A 290 12.47 7.84 -2.48
CA HIS A 290 12.72 6.82 -1.46
C HIS A 290 13.39 5.54 -1.99
N TYR A 291 13.28 5.27 -3.29
CA TYR A 291 13.81 4.03 -3.88
C TYR A 291 15.34 4.01 -3.91
N ASN A 292 15.93 2.97 -3.33
CA ASN A 292 17.36 2.69 -3.39
C ASN A 292 17.67 1.60 -4.43
N PRO A 293 18.28 1.94 -5.59
CA PRO A 293 18.55 0.99 -6.67
C PRO A 293 19.65 -0.03 -6.35
N TYR A 294 20.51 0.24 -5.35
CA TYR A 294 21.53 -0.71 -4.94
C TYR A 294 20.96 -1.84 -4.09
N LEU A 295 20.09 -1.50 -3.13
CA LEU A 295 19.39 -2.46 -2.27
C LEU A 295 18.12 -3.03 -2.92
N GLY A 296 17.63 -2.42 -4.00
CA GLY A 296 16.39 -2.83 -4.68
C GLY A 296 15.13 -2.55 -3.87
N ASN A 297 15.17 -1.63 -2.91
CA ASN A 297 14.10 -1.44 -1.94
C ASN A 297 13.86 0.04 -1.62
N MET A 298 12.68 0.38 -1.10
CA MET A 298 12.39 1.74 -0.63
C MET A 298 12.88 1.94 0.80
N VAL A 299 13.49 3.08 1.13
CA VAL A 299 13.79 3.43 2.52
C VAL A 299 12.50 3.65 3.32
N GLY A 300 12.46 3.25 4.59
CA GLY A 300 11.37 3.62 5.51
C GLY A 300 11.38 5.09 5.93
N PRO A 301 10.58 5.49 6.94
CA PRO A 301 9.67 4.65 7.73
C PRO A 301 8.45 4.24 6.90
N TYR A 302 7.67 3.27 7.37
CA TYR A 302 6.47 2.81 6.66
C TYR A 302 5.26 2.92 7.58
N ASP A 303 4.21 3.60 7.13
CA ASP A 303 2.93 3.60 7.85
C ASP A 303 2.32 2.21 7.92
N ARG A 304 2.57 1.44 6.87
CA ARG A 304 2.10 0.07 6.76
C ARG A 304 3.04 -0.77 5.90
N ALA A 305 3.57 -1.84 6.49
CA ALA A 305 4.43 -2.79 5.80
C ALA A 305 4.13 -4.22 6.23
N TYR A 306 3.76 -5.06 5.25
CA TYR A 306 3.77 -6.51 5.43
C TYR A 306 5.18 -7.04 5.22
N SER A 307 5.88 -6.52 4.19
CA SER A 307 7.27 -6.81 3.90
C SER A 307 8.15 -5.57 4.12
N ARG A 308 9.38 -5.80 4.62
CA ARG A 308 10.43 -4.77 4.72
C ARG A 308 11.54 -4.97 3.68
N ASP A 309 11.44 -6.02 2.85
CA ASP A 309 12.42 -6.42 1.85
C ASP A 309 11.74 -6.82 0.54
N ALA A 310 11.73 -5.90 -0.43
CA ALA A 310 11.16 -6.14 -1.76
C ALA A 310 11.90 -7.23 -2.57
N THR A 311 13.13 -7.60 -2.18
CA THR A 311 13.94 -8.58 -2.92
C THR A 311 13.62 -10.02 -2.54
N THR A 312 13.02 -10.23 -1.37
CA THR A 312 12.65 -11.56 -0.88
C THR A 312 11.17 -11.71 -0.58
N HIS A 313 10.41 -10.62 -0.44
CA HIS A 313 8.98 -10.66 -0.17
C HIS A 313 8.21 -9.64 -1.00
N SER A 314 6.95 -9.95 -1.30
CA SER A 314 6.13 -9.08 -2.13
C SER A 314 5.80 -7.75 -1.47
N GLN A 315 5.95 -6.70 -2.28
CA GLN A 315 5.31 -5.41 -2.11
C GLN A 315 4.50 -5.18 -3.38
N ILE A 316 3.22 -4.83 -3.30
CA ILE A 316 2.36 -4.70 -4.49
C ILE A 316 2.95 -3.68 -5.50
N LEU A 317 3.69 -2.67 -5.03
CA LEU A 317 4.47 -1.78 -5.88
C LEU A 317 5.43 -2.54 -6.83
N SER A 318 6.07 -3.62 -6.37
CA SER A 318 6.96 -4.45 -7.20
C SER A 318 6.25 -5.06 -8.41
N MET A 319 4.95 -5.38 -8.29
CA MET A 319 4.13 -5.85 -9.41
C MET A 319 3.82 -4.73 -10.39
N VAL A 320 3.59 -3.50 -9.91
CA VAL A 320 3.45 -2.34 -10.81
C VAL A 320 4.74 -2.14 -11.60
N LEU A 321 5.90 -2.19 -10.93
CA LEU A 321 7.21 -2.08 -11.59
C LEU A 321 7.43 -3.21 -12.61
N TRP A 322 7.02 -4.44 -12.27
CA TRP A 322 7.01 -5.56 -13.21
C TRP A 322 6.16 -5.25 -14.44
N GLY A 323 4.88 -4.89 -14.28
CA GLY A 323 4.00 -4.67 -15.44
C GLY A 323 4.41 -3.47 -16.31
N VAL A 324 5.05 -2.45 -15.73
CA VAL A 324 5.52 -1.28 -16.50
C VAL A 324 6.85 -1.55 -17.21
N TYR A 325 7.84 -2.13 -16.52
CA TYR A 325 9.23 -2.21 -17.02
C TYR A 325 9.73 -3.63 -17.31
N GLY A 326 9.01 -4.64 -16.85
CA GLY A 326 9.39 -6.05 -16.92
C GLY A 326 9.93 -6.58 -15.60
N ARG A 327 9.95 -7.91 -15.48
CA ARG A 327 10.50 -8.61 -14.31
C ARG A 327 11.99 -8.28 -14.13
N GLY A 328 12.42 -8.04 -12.90
CA GLY A 328 13.82 -7.70 -12.57
C GLY A 328 14.18 -6.20 -12.65
N VAL A 329 13.17 -5.34 -12.75
CA VAL A 329 13.28 -3.91 -12.43
C VAL A 329 12.60 -3.67 -11.08
N GLY A 330 13.30 -3.01 -10.16
CA GLY A 330 12.93 -3.05 -8.74
C GLY A 330 13.38 -4.34 -8.05
N GLY A 331 13.44 -4.34 -6.73
CA GLY A 331 13.46 -5.57 -5.95
C GLY A 331 12.18 -6.35 -6.21
N GLN A 332 12.32 -7.64 -6.45
CA GLN A 332 11.21 -8.57 -6.65
C GLN A 332 11.52 -9.90 -5.96
N PRO A 333 10.56 -10.49 -5.25
CA PRO A 333 10.73 -11.81 -4.66
C PRO A 333 10.89 -12.90 -5.73
N PRO A 334 11.44 -14.07 -5.37
CA PRO A 334 11.36 -15.27 -6.20
C PRO A 334 9.92 -15.59 -6.60
N LEU A 335 9.73 -16.16 -7.80
CA LEU A 335 8.44 -16.73 -8.16
C LEU A 335 8.12 -17.90 -7.20
N GLY A 336 6.85 -18.02 -6.80
CA GLY A 336 6.41 -19.00 -5.81
C GLY A 336 6.59 -18.59 -4.35
N GLU A 337 7.17 -17.43 -4.07
CA GLU A 337 7.21 -16.85 -2.72
C GLU A 337 5.78 -16.57 -2.20
N GLY A 338 5.55 -16.80 -0.90
CA GLY A 338 4.21 -16.83 -0.31
C GLY A 338 3.45 -15.51 -0.41
N ASP A 339 4.11 -14.39 -0.08
CA ASP A 339 3.49 -13.07 -0.16
C ASP A 339 3.20 -12.69 -1.62
N LEU A 340 4.11 -13.01 -2.55
CA LEU A 340 3.86 -12.83 -3.98
C LEU A 340 2.65 -13.66 -4.43
N LEU A 341 2.55 -14.92 -4.02
CA LEU A 341 1.44 -15.79 -4.38
C LEU A 341 0.07 -15.28 -3.88
N TYR A 342 0.07 -14.47 -2.82
CA TYR A 342 -1.11 -13.75 -2.33
C TYR A 342 -1.39 -12.51 -3.18
N ASP A 343 -0.43 -11.58 -3.28
CA ASP A 343 -0.58 -10.29 -3.95
C ASP A 343 -0.85 -10.42 -5.46
N ILE A 344 -0.23 -11.41 -6.11
CA ILE A 344 -0.33 -11.62 -7.56
C ILE A 344 -1.75 -11.97 -8.03
N ALA A 345 -2.66 -12.31 -7.12
CA ALA A 345 -4.08 -12.48 -7.44
C ALA A 345 -4.67 -11.23 -8.14
N GLN A 346 -4.17 -10.03 -7.84
CA GLN A 346 -4.59 -8.80 -8.52
C GLN A 346 -3.82 -8.52 -9.82
N GLY A 347 -2.70 -9.21 -10.07
CA GLY A 347 -1.74 -8.84 -11.10
C GLY A 347 -2.29 -8.88 -12.53
N ALA A 348 -3.25 -9.77 -12.82
CA ALA A 348 -3.92 -9.82 -14.12
C ALA A 348 -4.75 -8.55 -14.37
N ALA A 349 -5.60 -8.16 -13.42
CA ALA A 349 -6.38 -6.91 -13.48
C ALA A 349 -5.48 -5.67 -13.56
N LEU A 350 -4.38 -5.66 -12.81
CA LEU A 350 -3.40 -4.57 -12.80
C LEU A 350 -2.65 -4.44 -14.14
N ALA A 351 -2.31 -5.57 -14.79
CA ALA A 351 -1.63 -5.57 -16.08
C ALA A 351 -2.44 -4.85 -17.18
N LEU A 352 -3.78 -4.90 -17.10
CA LEU A 352 -4.69 -4.25 -18.06
C LEU A 352 -4.72 -2.72 -17.93
N VAL A 353 -4.11 -2.13 -16.90
CA VAL A 353 -4.02 -0.67 -16.71
C VAL A 353 -2.61 -0.10 -16.84
N MET A 354 -1.64 -0.89 -17.32
CA MET A 354 -0.24 -0.44 -17.40
C MET A 354 0.01 0.68 -18.41
N ASP A 355 -0.76 0.75 -19.50
CA ASP A 355 -0.76 1.88 -20.46
C ASP A 355 -1.31 3.18 -19.86
N VAL A 356 -2.12 3.10 -18.81
CA VAL A 356 -2.59 4.27 -18.05
C VAL A 356 -1.55 4.70 -17.02
N ILE A 357 -0.89 3.73 -16.38
CA ILE A 357 0.11 3.99 -15.34
C ILE A 357 1.41 4.53 -15.96
N ALA A 358 1.97 3.87 -16.98
CA ALA A 358 3.31 4.17 -17.50
C ALA A 358 3.52 5.64 -17.92
N PRO A 359 2.56 6.33 -18.59
CA PRO A 359 2.72 7.73 -18.98
C PRO A 359 2.78 8.71 -17.80
N THR A 360 2.32 8.31 -16.62
CA THR A 360 2.36 9.18 -15.42
C THR A 360 3.71 9.20 -14.72
N ILE A 361 4.64 8.32 -15.12
CA ILE A 361 5.98 8.26 -14.52
C ILE A 361 6.89 9.25 -15.25
N SER A 362 7.39 10.26 -14.54
CA SER A 362 8.32 11.23 -15.12
C SER A 362 9.62 10.57 -15.58
N LYS A 363 10.30 11.13 -16.58
CA LYS A 363 11.59 10.60 -17.07
C LYS A 363 12.63 10.45 -15.96
N ASP A 364 12.66 11.40 -15.03
CA ASP A 364 13.59 11.38 -13.89
C ASP A 364 13.26 10.23 -12.93
N ALA A 365 11.98 10.03 -12.60
CA ALA A 365 11.55 8.90 -11.78
C ALA A 365 11.85 7.56 -12.46
N GLN A 366 11.58 7.44 -13.77
CA GLN A 366 11.93 6.26 -14.56
C GLN A 366 13.44 5.97 -14.51
N ALA A 367 14.29 6.99 -14.64
CA ALA A 367 15.74 6.84 -14.60
C ALA A 367 16.24 6.30 -13.26
N ILE A 368 15.68 6.81 -12.15
CA ILE A 368 16.03 6.34 -10.79
C ILE A 368 15.54 4.90 -10.58
N ILE A 369 14.28 4.61 -10.85
CA ILE A 369 13.67 3.30 -10.61
C ILE A 369 14.35 2.19 -11.43
N LYS A 370 14.72 2.48 -12.67
CA LYS A 370 15.40 1.52 -13.56
C LYS A 370 16.90 1.40 -13.30
N SER A 371 17.50 2.30 -12.54
CA SER A 371 18.93 2.23 -12.22
C SER A 371 19.25 1.01 -11.36
N LYS A 372 20.51 0.58 -11.41
CA LYS A 372 21.02 -0.60 -10.69
C LYS A 372 22.40 -0.33 -10.14
N GLY A 373 22.73 -1.02 -9.07
CA GLY A 373 24.07 -0.97 -8.48
C GLY A 373 24.30 0.24 -7.59
N LYS A 374 25.54 0.35 -7.09
CA LYS A 374 25.96 1.44 -6.20
C LYS A 374 25.88 2.79 -6.92
N TRP A 375 25.48 3.81 -6.18
CA TRP A 375 25.40 5.21 -6.62
C TRP A 375 26.16 6.10 -5.65
N LYS A 376 26.51 7.33 -6.08
CA LYS A 376 27.28 8.28 -5.27
C LYS A 376 26.38 9.35 -4.66
N GLY A 377 26.71 9.77 -3.44
CA GLY A 377 26.01 10.84 -2.74
C GLY A 377 24.97 10.31 -1.76
N THR A 378 24.09 11.21 -1.32
CA THR A 378 23.06 10.93 -0.33
C THR A 378 21.77 11.65 -0.69
N ARG A 379 20.64 11.12 -0.22
CA ARG A 379 19.35 11.80 -0.25
C ARG A 379 18.85 11.98 1.18
N PHE A 380 18.16 13.09 1.41
CA PHE A 380 17.44 13.34 2.65
C PHE A 380 16.02 13.77 2.30
N ILE A 381 15.04 13.07 2.85
CA ILE A 381 13.62 13.35 2.66
C ILE A 381 13.03 13.81 3.99
N LYS A 382 12.20 14.85 3.93
CA LYS A 382 11.39 15.32 5.04
C LYS A 382 9.96 15.56 4.55
N LYS A 383 8.98 14.99 5.25
CA LYS A 383 7.55 15.19 4.98
C LYS A 383 6.77 15.43 6.25
N THR A 384 5.67 16.15 6.11
CA THR A 384 4.62 16.28 7.10
C THR A 384 3.38 15.59 6.55
N ILE A 385 2.82 14.64 7.29
CA ILE A 385 1.72 13.79 6.84
C ILE A 385 0.48 14.15 7.65
N TYR A 386 -0.62 14.39 6.94
CA TYR A 386 -1.91 14.78 7.52
C TYR A 386 -2.93 13.68 7.24
N GLU A 387 -3.76 13.34 8.22
CA GLU A 387 -4.82 12.33 8.07
C GLU A 387 -6.22 12.94 7.89
N GLU A 388 -6.36 14.22 8.24
CA GLU A 388 -7.61 14.97 8.16
C GLU A 388 -7.35 16.38 7.63
N LEU A 389 -8.39 17.09 7.18
CA LEU A 389 -8.26 18.47 6.71
C LEU A 389 -8.00 19.47 7.85
N ASP A 390 -8.58 19.22 9.02
CA ASP A 390 -8.60 20.17 10.14
C ASP A 390 -7.75 19.74 11.34
N SER A 391 -7.11 18.56 11.29
CA SER A 391 -6.24 18.08 12.37
C SER A 391 -4.95 18.91 12.46
N ASN A 392 -4.60 19.34 13.67
CA ASN A 392 -3.35 20.04 13.98
C ASN A 392 -2.25 19.11 14.53
N ASN A 393 -2.42 17.80 14.39
CA ASN A 393 -1.49 16.79 14.89
C ASN A 393 -0.92 15.95 13.74
N PRO A 394 -0.10 16.55 12.87
CA PRO A 394 0.49 15.82 11.77
C PRO A 394 1.57 14.86 12.25
N ARG A 395 1.87 13.87 11.40
CA ARG A 395 3.03 13.00 11.57
C ARG A 395 4.20 13.60 10.80
N HIS A 396 5.42 13.46 11.33
CA HIS A 396 6.61 13.99 10.67
C HIS A 396 7.52 12.85 10.28
N VAL A 397 7.88 12.78 9.00
CA VAL A 397 8.72 11.73 8.45
C VAL A 397 10.07 12.32 8.06
N THR A 398 11.13 11.58 8.40
CA THR A 398 12.49 11.82 7.96
C THR A 398 13.09 10.53 7.43
N SER A 399 13.73 10.60 6.28
CA SER A 399 14.47 9.49 5.70
C SER A 399 15.81 9.98 5.19
N TRP A 400 16.86 9.20 5.42
CA TRP A 400 18.18 9.44 4.87
C TRP A 400 18.68 8.18 4.18
N LEU A 401 19.32 8.31 3.03
CA LEU A 401 19.87 7.17 2.31
C LEU A 401 21.13 7.50 1.52
N SER A 402 22.12 6.63 1.62
CA SER A 402 23.21 6.43 0.67
C SER A 402 22.92 5.17 -0.18
N ALA A 403 23.88 4.69 -0.96
CA ALA A 403 23.71 3.42 -1.66
C ALA A 403 23.61 2.26 -0.66
N GLU A 404 24.52 2.17 0.30
CA GLU A 404 24.69 1.00 1.15
C GLU A 404 23.90 1.03 2.45
N LEU A 405 23.46 2.20 2.90
CA LEU A 405 22.75 2.40 4.16
C LEU A 405 21.57 3.34 3.97
N MET A 406 20.41 2.97 4.49
CA MET A 406 19.22 3.82 4.50
C MET A 406 18.47 3.72 5.83
N ILE A 407 17.95 4.86 6.28
CA ILE A 407 17.41 5.08 7.62
C ILE A 407 16.10 5.84 7.48
N GLY A 408 15.06 5.35 8.14
CA GLY A 408 13.75 5.99 8.22
C GLY A 408 13.31 6.21 9.66
N GLY A 409 12.67 7.34 9.94
CA GLY A 409 12.07 7.66 11.23
C GLY A 409 10.81 8.51 11.07
N GLN A 410 9.77 8.20 11.85
CA GLN A 410 8.54 8.95 11.94
C GLN A 410 8.26 9.40 13.39
N THR A 411 7.82 10.65 13.55
CA THR A 411 7.23 11.19 14.78
C THR A 411 5.72 11.10 14.70
N VAL A 412 5.11 10.54 15.75
CA VAL A 412 3.65 10.43 15.91
C VAL A 412 3.23 10.75 17.34
N ASN A 413 2.00 11.24 17.51
CA ASN A 413 1.42 11.53 18.81
C ASN A 413 -0.04 11.11 18.85
N GLU A 414 -0.30 9.86 19.19
CA GLU A 414 -1.65 9.29 19.12
C GLU A 414 -2.08 8.65 20.42
N THR A 415 -3.38 8.43 20.53
CA THR A 415 -4.03 7.80 21.68
C THR A 415 -4.11 6.29 21.54
N LYS A 416 -3.98 5.76 20.32
CA LYS A 416 -4.01 4.33 20.01
C LYS A 416 -2.74 3.92 19.28
N ASN A 417 -2.27 2.72 19.56
CA ASN A 417 -1.15 2.12 18.86
C ASN A 417 -1.59 1.65 17.44
N ARG A 418 -0.74 1.87 16.44
CA ARG A 418 -0.99 1.50 15.02
C ARG A 418 -0.75 0.01 14.68
N GLY A 419 -0.30 -0.79 15.64
CA GLY A 419 -0.08 -2.23 15.51
C GLY A 419 1.21 -2.60 14.77
N ASN A 420 1.49 -3.90 14.67
CA ASN A 420 2.76 -4.45 14.13
C ASN A 420 2.97 -4.27 12.60
N GLN A 421 1.99 -3.69 11.91
CA GLN A 421 2.10 -3.27 10.51
C GLN A 421 2.83 -1.92 10.37
N TYR A 422 2.79 -1.13 11.43
CA TYR A 422 3.41 0.18 11.49
C TYR A 422 4.92 0.05 11.73
N VAL A 423 5.73 0.77 10.97
CA VAL A 423 7.20 0.74 11.05
C VAL A 423 7.72 2.16 11.30
N PRO A 424 7.64 2.65 12.55
CA PRO A 424 8.00 4.02 12.90
C PRO A 424 9.47 4.34 12.69
N ALA A 425 10.35 3.34 12.78
CA ALA A 425 11.77 3.50 12.53
C ALA A 425 12.36 2.23 11.95
N ILE A 426 13.24 2.37 10.96
CA ILE A 426 13.95 1.25 10.35
C ILE A 426 15.32 1.68 9.83
N VAL A 427 16.30 0.81 9.98
CA VAL A 427 17.62 0.91 9.37
C VAL A 427 17.82 -0.29 8.47
N GLN A 428 18.24 -0.07 7.23
CA GLN A 428 18.44 -1.10 6.21
C GLN A 428 19.81 -0.90 5.57
N TRP A 429 20.57 -1.97 5.37
CA TRP A 429 21.91 -1.88 4.79
C TRP A 429 22.30 -3.13 4.00
N ALA A 430 23.35 -3.04 3.19
CA ALA A 430 23.94 -4.19 2.50
C ALA A 430 24.74 -5.06 3.48
N SER A 431 24.12 -6.05 4.11
CA SER A 431 24.79 -6.94 5.07
C SER A 431 25.71 -7.96 4.39
N ASP A 432 25.41 -8.32 3.13
CA ASP A 432 26.34 -9.04 2.24
C ASP A 432 26.36 -8.37 0.86
N PRO A 433 27.35 -7.50 0.59
CA PRO A 433 27.50 -6.80 -0.70
C PRO A 433 27.76 -7.73 -1.90
N SER A 434 28.19 -8.97 -1.65
CA SER A 434 28.56 -9.93 -2.67
C SER A 434 27.35 -10.71 -3.22
N HIS A 435 26.27 -10.81 -2.44
CA HIS A 435 25.02 -11.47 -2.84
C HIS A 435 24.43 -10.84 -4.12
N LYS A 436 23.72 -11.67 -4.89
CA LYS A 436 23.17 -11.33 -6.21
C LYS A 436 21.70 -11.76 -6.31
N PRO A 437 20.87 -11.06 -7.12
CA PRO A 437 21.22 -9.91 -7.95
C PRO A 437 21.37 -8.59 -7.16
N TYR A 438 20.79 -8.53 -5.98
CA TYR A 438 20.95 -7.46 -5.00
C TYR A 438 21.83 -7.93 -3.84
N PRO A 439 22.53 -7.03 -3.13
CA PRO A 439 23.12 -7.35 -1.84
C PRO A 439 22.10 -8.01 -0.92
N TYR A 440 22.56 -8.88 -0.03
CA TYR A 440 21.69 -9.36 1.03
C TYR A 440 21.47 -8.19 1.97
N MET A 441 20.20 -7.86 2.22
CA MET A 441 19.85 -6.70 3.00
C MET A 441 19.68 -7.10 4.47
N GLY A 442 20.49 -6.51 5.34
CA GLY A 442 20.23 -6.51 6.77
C GLY A 442 19.26 -5.38 7.11
N PHE A 443 18.38 -5.60 8.08
CA PHE A 443 17.63 -4.49 8.66
C PHE A 443 17.31 -4.71 10.13
N PHE A 444 17.12 -3.61 10.85
CA PHE A 444 16.42 -3.63 12.12
C PHE A 444 15.37 -2.53 12.17
N SER A 445 14.19 -2.85 12.71
CA SER A 445 13.09 -1.88 12.87
C SER A 445 12.63 -1.77 14.31
N LEU A 446 12.25 -0.57 14.74
CA LEU A 446 11.60 -0.37 16.04
C LEU A 446 10.24 -1.07 16.04
N TYR A 447 10.03 -1.97 17.00
CA TYR A 447 8.73 -2.54 17.25
C TYR A 447 7.78 -1.44 17.78
N PRO A 448 6.61 -1.23 17.15
CA PRO A 448 5.73 -0.12 17.50
C PRO A 448 4.96 -0.44 18.79
N SER A 449 5.59 -0.31 19.96
CA SER A 449 4.93 -0.53 21.26
C SER A 449 4.17 0.69 21.77
N ALA A 450 4.61 1.89 21.43
CA ALA A 450 4.04 3.15 21.91
C ALA A 450 3.13 3.83 20.86
N SER A 451 2.11 4.57 21.32
CA SER A 451 1.24 5.40 20.47
C SER A 451 1.77 6.83 20.27
N THR A 452 2.66 7.31 21.15
CA THR A 452 3.41 8.56 20.96
C THR A 452 4.91 8.28 20.99
N LEU A 453 5.61 8.66 19.92
CA LEU A 453 7.07 8.52 19.82
C LEU A 453 7.66 9.57 18.88
N ASN A 454 8.93 9.88 19.08
CA ASN A 454 9.74 10.64 18.14
C ASN A 454 10.82 9.72 17.56
N ALA A 455 10.74 9.37 16.27
CA ALA A 455 11.84 8.75 15.55
C ALA A 455 12.34 9.67 14.44
N LYS A 456 13.62 10.01 14.49
CA LYS A 456 14.25 10.96 13.55
C LYS A 456 15.47 10.32 12.89
N ALA A 457 15.42 10.22 11.56
CA ALA A 457 16.55 9.87 10.74
C ALA A 457 17.36 11.13 10.39
N GLU A 458 18.68 11.01 10.48
CA GLU A 458 19.67 11.98 10.05
C GLU A 458 20.79 11.24 9.31
N ALA A 459 21.78 11.96 8.81
CA ALA A 459 22.90 11.33 8.11
C ALA A 459 23.61 10.32 9.03
N ASN A 460 23.56 9.05 8.65
CA ASN A 460 24.12 7.92 9.42
C ASN A 460 23.62 7.82 10.87
N LYS A 461 22.45 8.37 11.20
CA LYS A 461 21.97 8.43 12.58
C LYS A 461 20.47 8.21 12.67
N LEU A 462 20.06 7.42 13.66
CA LEU A 462 18.67 7.27 14.08
C LEU A 462 18.55 7.63 15.56
N THR A 463 17.63 8.54 15.89
CA THR A 463 17.27 8.85 17.28
C THR A 463 15.82 8.50 17.52
N VAL A 464 15.53 7.70 18.54
CA VAL A 464 14.17 7.33 18.96
C VAL A 464 13.95 7.75 20.40
N SER A 465 12.80 8.35 20.71
CA SER A 465 12.41 8.67 22.08
C SER A 465 10.91 8.53 22.34
N TYR A 466 10.55 8.26 23.59
CA TYR A 466 9.15 8.21 24.05
C TYR A 466 8.85 9.43 24.92
N PRO A 467 8.29 10.52 24.35
CA PRO A 467 8.08 11.77 25.09
C PRO A 467 6.94 11.68 26.12
N ASN A 468 6.08 10.66 26.02
CA ASN A 468 4.98 10.43 26.94
C ASN A 468 5.14 9.08 27.67
N THR A 469 5.95 9.05 28.73
CA THR A 469 6.28 7.82 29.46
C THR A 469 5.14 7.22 30.28
N THR A 470 3.97 7.86 30.33
CA THR A 470 2.79 7.32 30.99
C THR A 470 1.93 6.45 30.06
N GLN A 471 2.21 6.44 28.76
CA GLN A 471 1.52 5.59 27.80
C GLN A 471 2.04 4.15 27.83
N ASP A 472 1.12 3.21 27.59
CA ASP A 472 1.44 1.81 27.44
C ASP A 472 2.49 1.59 26.33
N GLY A 473 3.40 0.64 26.59
CA GLY A 473 4.46 0.26 25.66
C GLY A 473 5.66 1.22 25.58
N THR A 474 5.69 2.28 26.40
CA THR A 474 6.85 3.19 26.49
C THR A 474 7.93 2.74 27.47
N ASN A 475 7.72 1.61 28.15
CA ASN A 475 8.65 1.02 29.11
C ASN A 475 9.81 0.24 28.48
N ILE A 476 9.84 0.09 27.15
CA ILE A 476 10.89 -0.67 26.45
C ILE A 476 11.04 -0.21 25.01
N PHE A 477 12.28 -0.11 24.53
CA PHE A 477 12.60 -0.03 23.10
C PHE A 477 13.00 -1.42 22.64
N THR A 478 12.33 -1.97 21.62
CA THR A 478 12.70 -3.24 21.01
C THR A 478 12.96 -3.05 19.53
N PHE A 479 14.16 -3.43 19.09
CA PHE A 479 14.54 -3.45 17.68
C PHE A 479 14.52 -4.89 17.17
N ALA A 480 13.65 -5.13 16.19
CA ALA A 480 13.53 -6.40 15.48
C ALA A 480 14.58 -6.46 14.37
N LEU A 481 15.66 -7.22 14.59
CA LEU A 481 16.80 -7.37 13.68
C LEU A 481 16.69 -8.66 12.84
N THR A 482 16.96 -8.57 11.54
CA THR A 482 17.08 -9.72 10.64
C THR A 482 18.06 -9.45 9.49
N GLY A 483 18.18 -10.39 8.54
CA GLY A 483 19.03 -10.26 7.36
C GLY A 483 20.52 -10.40 7.67
N ILE A 484 20.86 -11.24 8.64
CA ILE A 484 22.25 -11.60 8.98
C ILE A 484 22.69 -12.75 8.05
N PRO A 485 23.71 -12.57 7.21
CA PRO A 485 24.09 -13.57 6.23
C PRO A 485 24.71 -14.79 6.93
N PRO A 486 24.42 -16.02 6.47
CA PRO A 486 25.01 -17.22 7.04
C PRO A 486 26.54 -17.20 7.08
N SER A 487 27.19 -16.59 6.08
CA SER A 487 28.65 -16.43 6.00
C SER A 487 29.26 -15.73 7.23
N TRP A 488 28.48 -14.91 7.94
CA TRP A 488 28.90 -14.18 9.13
C TRP A 488 28.76 -14.99 10.43
N THR A 489 27.75 -15.86 10.54
CA THR A 489 27.45 -16.66 11.74
C THR A 489 28.00 -18.08 11.71
N LEU A 490 28.08 -18.71 10.53
CA LEU A 490 28.47 -20.12 10.37
C LEU A 490 29.83 -20.45 11.01
N GLY A 491 29.90 -21.61 11.66
CA GLY A 491 31.09 -22.06 12.39
C GLY A 491 31.33 -21.31 13.71
N GLY A 492 30.34 -20.57 14.22
CA GLY A 492 30.46 -19.81 15.46
C GLY A 492 31.35 -18.56 15.34
N LYS A 493 31.58 -18.07 14.11
CA LYS A 493 32.48 -16.93 13.86
C LYS A 493 32.01 -15.65 14.55
N ASN A 494 30.72 -15.39 14.49
CA ASN A 494 30.08 -14.25 15.18
C ASN A 494 28.72 -14.66 15.73
N VAL A 495 28.31 -13.98 16.81
CA VAL A 495 27.01 -14.15 17.45
C VAL A 495 26.41 -12.76 17.64
N VAL A 496 25.13 -12.62 17.36
CA VAL A 496 24.39 -11.39 17.62
C VAL A 496 24.20 -11.23 19.14
N LYS A 497 24.87 -10.24 19.73
CA LYS A 497 24.76 -9.86 21.15
C LYS A 497 24.11 -8.47 21.36
N GLY A 498 23.70 -7.83 20.27
CA GLY A 498 23.16 -6.48 20.24
C GLY A 498 23.35 -5.88 18.85
N LEU A 499 23.20 -4.56 18.75
CA LEU A 499 23.35 -3.81 17.50
C LEU A 499 24.80 -3.40 17.23
N GLU A 500 25.68 -3.48 18.22
CA GLU A 500 26.99 -2.84 18.19
C GLU A 500 27.98 -3.48 17.21
N LYS A 501 27.78 -4.77 16.89
CA LYS A 501 28.63 -5.53 15.96
C LYS A 501 27.75 -6.32 15.01
N LEU A 502 27.50 -5.76 13.82
CA LEU A 502 26.70 -6.36 12.76
C LEU A 502 27.56 -6.58 11.50
N PRO A 503 27.16 -7.50 10.60
CA PRO A 503 27.84 -7.68 9.31
C PRO A 503 27.83 -6.37 8.50
N CYS A 504 29.01 -5.85 8.17
CA CYS A 504 29.19 -4.62 7.38
C CYS A 504 28.59 -3.33 8.00
N LEU A 505 28.21 -3.35 9.28
CA LEU A 505 27.64 -2.19 9.96
C LEU A 505 28.13 -2.11 11.41
N ASP A 506 28.82 -1.03 11.72
CA ASP A 506 29.15 -0.66 13.09
C ASP A 506 28.08 0.30 13.61
N VAL A 507 27.58 0.05 14.82
CA VAL A 507 26.56 0.89 15.46
C VAL A 507 27.04 1.31 16.85
N ASN A 508 27.26 2.60 17.04
CA ASN A 508 27.45 3.18 18.35
C ASN A 508 26.07 3.43 19.00
N VAL A 509 25.74 2.64 20.01
CA VAL A 509 24.46 2.71 20.72
C VAL A 509 24.60 3.59 21.96
N THR A 510 23.82 4.67 22.04
CA THR A 510 23.70 5.51 23.24
C THR A 510 22.28 5.45 23.79
N ALA A 511 22.11 4.84 24.97
CA ALA A 511 20.82 4.62 25.62
C ALA A 511 20.92 4.98 27.13
N PRO A 512 21.09 6.27 27.47
CA PRO A 512 21.43 6.70 28.82
C PRO A 512 20.33 6.34 29.83
N GLY A 513 20.72 5.66 30.90
CA GLY A 513 19.81 5.23 31.96
C GLY A 513 18.87 4.08 31.58
N LEU A 514 18.98 3.52 30.37
CA LEU A 514 18.22 2.33 29.97
C LEU A 514 19.00 1.06 30.27
N VAL A 515 18.29 -0.04 30.53
CA VAL A 515 18.89 -1.34 30.85
C VAL A 515 18.85 -2.23 29.60
N LYS A 516 20.01 -2.53 29.03
CA LYS A 516 20.13 -3.48 27.92
C LYS A 516 19.67 -4.87 28.37
N GLN A 517 18.80 -5.49 27.58
CA GLN A 517 18.28 -6.84 27.82
C GLN A 517 19.08 -7.87 27.02
N ASP A 518 18.96 -9.14 27.41
CA ASP A 518 19.51 -10.25 26.64
C ASP A 518 18.82 -10.34 25.27
N VAL A 519 19.61 -10.68 24.24
CA VAL A 519 19.08 -10.88 22.89
C VAL A 519 18.30 -12.18 22.82
N VAL A 520 17.05 -12.09 22.33
CA VAL A 520 16.18 -13.25 22.14
C VAL A 520 15.97 -13.50 20.66
N TYR A 521 16.10 -14.75 20.21
CA TYR A 521 15.85 -15.15 18.83
C TYR A 521 14.68 -16.14 18.76
N GLY A 522 13.95 -16.15 17.65
CA GLY A 522 12.90 -17.14 17.37
C GLY A 522 11.49 -16.56 17.35
N ALA A 523 11.31 -15.25 17.53
CA ALA A 523 10.04 -14.60 17.24
C ALA A 523 9.91 -14.31 15.74
N THR A 524 8.68 -14.22 15.26
CA THR A 524 8.36 -13.76 13.90
C THR A 524 7.70 -12.39 13.94
N LEU A 525 8.17 -11.47 13.11
CA LEU A 525 7.48 -10.23 12.80
C LEU A 525 7.13 -10.24 11.31
N ARG A 526 5.85 -10.50 11.02
CA ARG A 526 5.35 -10.71 9.66
C ARG A 526 6.11 -11.87 8.98
N ASP A 527 6.72 -11.60 7.85
CA ASP A 527 7.48 -12.47 6.96
C ASP A 527 8.91 -12.78 7.45
N HIS A 528 9.32 -12.27 8.62
CA HIS A 528 10.69 -12.35 9.09
C HIS A 528 10.86 -13.01 10.47
N TRP A 529 11.86 -13.89 10.57
CA TRP A 529 12.42 -14.34 11.84
C TRP A 529 13.41 -13.30 12.37
N ILE A 530 13.28 -12.95 13.65
CA ILE A 530 13.97 -11.79 14.21
C ILE A 530 14.76 -12.11 15.48
N TYR A 531 15.86 -11.37 15.64
CA TYR A 531 16.51 -11.13 16.92
C TYR A 531 15.83 -9.91 17.56
N ASN A 532 15.30 -10.07 18.76
CA ASN A 532 14.83 -8.96 19.58
C ASN A 532 16.00 -8.40 20.37
N ILE A 533 16.34 -7.14 20.10
CA ILE A 533 17.35 -6.40 20.85
C ILE A 533 16.65 -5.26 21.59
N SER A 534 16.66 -5.32 22.91
CA SER A 534 15.81 -4.46 23.73
C SER A 534 16.57 -3.65 24.79
N TYR A 535 16.05 -2.46 25.07
CA TYR A 535 16.51 -1.55 26.12
C TYR A 535 15.31 -1.17 26.98
N ALA A 536 15.27 -1.69 28.21
CA ALA A 536 14.19 -1.42 29.15
C ALA A 536 14.36 -0.04 29.79
N VAL A 537 13.24 0.67 29.92
CA VAL A 537 13.15 1.92 30.68
C VAL A 537 12.90 1.53 32.15
N PRO A 538 13.85 1.79 33.06
CA PRO A 538 13.68 1.40 34.47
C PRO A 538 12.55 2.19 35.13
N GLU A 539 11.97 1.59 36.16
CA GLU A 539 10.96 2.26 36.99
C GLU A 539 11.55 3.55 37.60
N GLY A 540 10.76 4.62 37.58
CA GLY A 540 11.19 5.92 38.12
C GLY A 540 12.16 6.71 37.23
N PHE A 541 12.41 6.28 35.98
CA PHE A 541 13.21 7.02 35.00
C PHE A 541 12.80 8.50 34.94
N LYS A 542 13.78 9.41 34.95
CA LYS A 542 13.55 10.86 34.91
C LYS A 542 13.90 11.42 33.54
N GLY A 543 12.98 12.20 32.96
CA GLY A 543 13.13 12.79 31.64
C GLY A 543 12.57 11.90 30.53
N THR A 544 12.97 12.17 29.30
CA THR A 544 12.50 11.46 28.10
C THR A 544 13.46 10.31 27.76
N PRO A 545 13.05 9.04 27.89
CA PRO A 545 13.90 7.92 27.54
C PRO A 545 14.14 7.92 26.03
N SER A 546 15.38 7.58 25.64
CA SER A 546 15.79 7.62 24.24
C SER A 546 16.89 6.60 23.93
N VAL A 547 16.93 6.19 22.67
CA VAL A 547 17.99 5.39 22.07
C VAL A 547 18.50 6.14 20.84
N THR A 548 19.81 6.39 20.81
CA THR A 548 20.51 6.97 19.67
C THR A 548 21.43 5.92 19.07
N LEU A 549 21.39 5.80 17.74
CA LEU A 549 22.16 4.85 16.95
C LEU A 549 22.96 5.64 15.93
N ASP A 550 24.25 5.82 16.16
CA ASP A 550 25.18 6.41 15.18
C ASP A 550 25.84 5.25 14.41
N MET A 551 25.78 5.30 13.09
CA MET A 551 26.09 4.16 12.23
C MET A 551 27.27 4.45 11.33
N THR A 552 28.06 3.43 11.02
CA THR A 552 29.08 3.49 9.98
C THR A 552 29.03 2.18 9.22
N TYR A 553 28.78 2.28 7.92
CA TYR A 553 28.88 1.14 7.02
C TYR A 553 30.36 0.83 6.77
N THR A 554 30.77 -0.44 6.91
CA THR A 554 32.18 -0.85 6.99
C THR A 554 32.67 -1.72 5.82
N CYS A 555 31.80 -1.93 4.83
CA CYS A 555 32.08 -2.58 3.56
C CYS A 555 31.79 -1.58 2.40
#